data_AF-A0A0H5Q0Y0-F1
#
_entry.id   AF-A0A0H5Q0Y0-F1
#
_cell.length_a   1.000
_cell.length_b   1.000
_cell.length_c   1.000
_cell.angle_alpha   90.00
_cell.angle_beta   90.00
_cell.angle_gamma   90.00
#
_symmetry.space_group_name_H-M   'P 1'
#
loop_
_entity.id
_entity.type
_entity.pdbx_description
1 polymer ?
#
loop_
_entity_poly.entity_id
_entity_poly.type
_entity_poly.pdbx_seq_one_letter_code
_entity_poly.pdbx_strand_id
1 'polypeptide(L)'
;MMMIDWVTARVPCNHGREITGGAMVSYKDAHDFGAGCDWAFTKPFPVIGSHDSNVRIKTSAFFGEEGFGRELRIDGNLVKFFQGHNLFGTCDVVGLVSSFMDHLCTIPQLGLCPTDLQRQMWYNGAFELSRVDLTTMFQLRNLPDVLAWLATAEHSATLNHRGRGQLTKGSTLYFGKHSRRWSLKFYAKGQEVTAKGHELHRDLPLRDQLLAYAQPALRSELTLRAMQLKETELQLASNWPRDGVGISQLFNGYMKGLNMSDVRRLPAEILDDLPSGCRLAYQSWLEGHDLRGMLAKPTFYRYRSQLLNHGVDISTVNPREVSNVVPLVRVLEAMPMQIPDWAKGTELLYIPARA
;
A
#
# COMPACT_ATOMS: atom_id res chain seq x y z
N MET A 1 -12.42 -7.26 -1.82
CA MET A 1 -12.67 -6.52 -0.57
C MET A 1 -11.48 -5.62 -0.26
N MET A 2 -11.73 -4.40 0.22
CA MET A 2 -10.69 -3.46 0.66
C MET A 2 -10.45 -3.52 2.17
N MET A 3 -9.20 -3.35 2.60
CA MET A 3 -8.85 -3.15 4.01
C MET A 3 -7.74 -2.12 4.19
N ILE A 4 -7.67 -1.53 5.39
CA ILE A 4 -6.54 -0.71 5.81
C ILE A 4 -5.42 -1.64 6.30
N ASP A 5 -4.22 -1.48 5.75
CA ASP A 5 -3.04 -2.26 6.14
C ASP A 5 -2.08 -1.47 7.02
N TRP A 6 -1.83 -0.19 6.74
CA TRP A 6 -0.92 0.62 7.55
C TRP A 6 -1.49 2.01 7.75
N VAL A 7 -1.28 2.57 8.93
CA VAL A 7 -1.65 3.94 9.25
C VAL A 7 -0.48 4.64 9.93
N THR A 8 -0.19 5.87 9.48
CA THR A 8 0.57 6.84 10.26
C THR A 8 -0.34 8.03 10.56
N ALA A 9 -0.73 8.19 11.83
CA ALA A 9 -1.66 9.22 12.28
C ALA A 9 -1.03 10.11 13.34
N ARG A 10 -1.53 11.33 13.50
CA ARG A 10 -1.29 12.17 14.68
C ARG A 10 -2.62 12.49 15.34
N VAL A 11 -2.78 12.09 16.59
CA VAL A 11 -4.06 12.05 17.29
C VAL A 11 -3.99 12.88 18.57
N PRO A 12 -4.92 13.83 18.80
CA PRO A 12 -4.95 14.62 20.02
C PRO A 12 -5.13 13.76 21.26
N CYS A 13 -4.22 13.83 22.23
CA CYS A 13 -4.34 13.08 23.48
C CYS A 13 -3.46 13.72 24.55
N ASN A 14 -4.07 14.17 25.64
CA ASN A 14 -3.32 14.69 26.78
C ASN A 14 -2.60 13.55 27.50
N HIS A 15 -1.36 13.80 27.92
CA HIS A 15 -0.57 12.85 28.71
C HIS A 15 0.53 13.58 29.50
N GLY A 16 0.87 13.04 30.66
CA GLY A 16 1.70 13.74 31.66
C GLY A 16 3.21 13.77 31.39
N ARG A 17 3.71 12.96 30.46
CA ARG A 17 5.15 12.86 30.13
C ARG A 17 5.34 12.46 28.67
N GLU A 18 6.50 12.73 28.08
CA GLU A 18 6.82 12.24 26.74
C GLU A 18 6.71 10.70 26.68
N ILE A 19 5.96 10.19 25.71
CA ILE A 19 5.89 8.78 25.37
C ILE A 19 6.96 8.47 24.34
N THR A 20 7.95 7.69 24.75
CA THR A 20 9.09 7.27 23.95
C THR A 20 9.59 5.88 24.37
N GLY A 21 10.16 5.12 23.43
CA GLY A 21 10.83 3.84 23.67
C GLY A 21 12.31 3.95 24.04
N GLY A 22 12.77 5.13 24.46
CA GLY A 22 14.17 5.42 24.79
C GLY A 22 14.78 6.48 23.87
N ALA A 23 16.08 6.76 24.01
CA ALA A 23 16.75 7.78 23.19
C ALA A 23 17.94 7.19 22.41
N MET A 24 18.34 7.89 21.36
CA MET A 24 19.66 7.74 20.75
C MET A 24 20.39 9.08 20.89
N VAL A 25 21.62 9.02 21.38
CA VAL A 25 22.45 10.20 21.66
C VAL A 25 23.75 10.04 20.90
N SER A 26 24.14 11.08 20.15
CA SER A 26 25.47 11.21 19.57
C SER A 26 26.31 12.07 20.48
N TYR A 27 27.45 11.56 20.90
CA TYR A 27 28.44 12.30 21.67
C TYR A 27 29.49 12.89 20.74
N LYS A 28 30.03 14.06 21.14
CA LYS A 28 31.08 14.77 20.40
C LYS A 28 32.36 13.96 20.26
N ASP A 29 32.64 13.14 21.27
CA ASP A 29 33.79 12.25 21.31
C ASP A 29 33.32 10.84 21.69
N ALA A 30 33.77 9.83 20.94
CA ALA A 30 33.46 8.43 21.19
C ALA A 30 34.22 7.86 22.42
N HIS A 31 35.23 8.57 22.91
CA HIS A 31 36.09 8.19 24.01
C HIS A 31 35.98 9.13 25.22
N ASP A 32 35.27 10.26 25.10
CA ASP A 32 34.97 11.17 26.20
C ASP A 32 33.49 11.63 26.16
N PHE A 33 32.64 10.91 26.90
CA PHE A 33 31.22 11.27 27.04
C PHE A 33 30.99 12.56 27.86
N GLY A 34 32.01 13.05 28.59
CA GLY A 34 31.97 14.31 29.32
C GLY A 34 32.10 15.54 28.41
N ALA A 35 32.66 15.37 27.21
CA ALA A 35 32.78 16.43 26.19
C ALA A 35 31.42 16.95 25.69
N GLY A 36 30.33 16.24 26.01
CA GLY A 36 28.96 16.62 25.73
C GLY A 36 28.37 16.00 24.48
N CYS A 37 27.08 16.24 24.28
CA CYS A 37 26.29 15.68 23.17
C CYS A 37 26.29 16.61 21.96
N ASP A 38 26.29 16.03 20.75
CA ASP A 38 26.03 16.75 19.50
C ASP A 38 24.53 16.87 19.24
N TRP A 39 23.84 15.73 19.29
CA TRP A 39 22.41 15.65 19.07
C TRP A 39 21.82 14.42 19.76
N ALA A 40 20.53 14.48 20.06
CA ALA A 40 19.77 13.35 20.57
C ALA A 40 18.38 13.31 19.94
N PHE A 41 17.81 12.11 19.81
CA PHE A 41 16.39 11.98 19.50
C PHE A 41 15.75 10.80 20.23
N THR A 42 14.47 10.97 20.56
CA THR A 42 13.65 9.94 21.19
C THR A 42 13.12 8.93 20.18
N LYS A 43 13.23 7.64 20.50
CA LYS A 43 12.76 6.52 19.69
C LYS A 43 11.25 6.31 19.90
N PRO A 44 10.50 5.84 18.91
CA PRO A 44 9.11 5.45 19.11
C PRO A 44 8.99 4.31 20.14
N PHE A 45 7.96 4.36 20.99
CA PHE A 45 7.61 3.31 21.93
C PHE A 45 6.83 2.20 21.19
N PRO A 46 7.28 0.93 21.23
CA PRO A 46 6.53 -0.18 20.65
C PRO A 46 5.39 -0.61 21.59
N VAL A 47 4.18 -0.71 21.05
CA VAL A 47 3.03 -1.33 21.68
C VAL A 47 2.83 -2.70 21.03
N ILE A 48 2.92 -3.75 21.85
CA ILE A 48 2.87 -5.15 21.41
C ILE A 48 1.42 -5.61 21.48
N GLY A 49 0.85 -6.01 20.33
CA GLY A 49 -0.46 -6.68 20.28
C GLY A 49 -0.37 -8.16 20.63
N SER A 50 -1.51 -8.85 20.69
CA SER A 50 -1.64 -10.24 21.17
C SER A 50 -0.81 -11.29 20.41
N HIS A 51 -0.27 -10.94 19.24
CA HIS A 51 0.51 -11.84 18.37
C HIS A 51 1.84 -11.20 17.93
N ASP A 52 2.55 -10.56 18.86
CA ASP A 52 3.86 -9.89 18.64
C ASP A 52 3.86 -8.83 17.53
N SER A 53 2.67 -8.30 17.22
CA SER A 53 2.50 -7.27 16.21
C SER A 53 2.73 -5.90 16.83
N ASN A 54 3.74 -5.19 16.34
CA ASN A 54 4.18 -3.94 16.93
C ASN A 54 3.61 -2.74 16.20
N VAL A 55 2.87 -1.91 16.94
CA VAL A 55 2.50 -0.55 16.53
C VAL A 55 3.37 0.42 17.31
N ARG A 56 3.94 1.42 16.64
CA ARG A 56 4.82 2.40 17.27
C ARG A 56 4.03 3.64 17.62
N ILE A 57 4.22 4.13 18.84
CA ILE A 57 3.66 5.41 19.29
C ILE A 57 4.76 6.36 19.75
N LYS A 58 4.53 7.66 19.63
CA LYS A 58 5.45 8.68 20.15
C LYS A 58 4.69 9.98 20.38
N THR A 59 5.03 10.74 21.41
CA THR A 59 4.55 12.13 21.51
C THR A 59 5.02 12.96 20.30
N SER A 60 4.10 13.68 19.67
CA SER A 60 4.38 14.52 18.49
C SER A 60 4.14 16.01 18.71
N ALA A 61 3.44 16.39 19.78
CA ALA A 61 3.26 17.79 20.16
C ALA A 61 3.17 17.94 21.68
N PHE A 62 3.67 19.09 22.17
CA PHE A 62 3.70 19.49 23.57
C PHE A 62 3.07 20.88 23.74
N PHE A 63 2.57 21.21 24.93
CA PHE A 63 2.07 22.56 25.25
C PHE A 63 2.42 23.00 26.68
N GLY A 64 2.66 24.29 26.86
CA GLY A 64 2.98 24.91 28.15
C GLY A 64 4.45 24.75 28.57
N GLU A 65 4.87 25.51 29.58
CA GLU A 65 6.22 25.46 30.15
C GLU A 65 6.52 24.11 30.84
N GLU A 66 5.48 23.41 31.28
CA GLU A 66 5.57 22.09 31.94
C GLU A 66 5.80 20.93 30.96
N GLY A 67 5.72 21.18 29.64
CA GLY A 67 6.09 20.19 28.63
C GLY A 67 5.15 18.99 28.54
N PHE A 68 3.85 19.16 28.82
CA PHE A 68 2.89 18.06 28.71
C PHE A 68 2.59 17.70 27.26
N GLY A 69 2.48 16.39 27.01
CA GLY A 69 2.09 15.89 25.70
C GLY A 69 0.63 16.18 25.38
N ARG A 70 0.36 16.52 24.11
CA ARG A 70 -0.98 16.84 23.60
C ARG A 70 -1.37 16.07 22.35
N GLU A 71 -0.41 15.40 21.71
CA GLU A 71 -0.64 14.66 20.49
C GLU A 71 0.24 13.41 20.47
N LEU A 72 -0.34 12.29 20.05
CA LEU A 72 0.37 11.04 19.81
C LEU A 72 0.45 10.77 18.32
N ARG A 73 1.67 10.52 17.84
CA ARG A 73 1.91 9.91 16.55
C ARG A 73 1.80 8.40 16.68
N ILE A 74 0.94 7.79 15.86
CA ILE A 74 0.80 6.35 15.68
C ILE A 74 1.44 5.97 14.35
N ASP A 75 2.14 4.84 14.30
CA ASP A 75 2.71 4.27 13.07
C ASP A 75 2.69 2.74 13.14
N GLY A 76 1.82 2.10 12.34
CA GLY A 76 1.73 0.64 12.33
C GLY A 76 0.53 0.06 11.59
N ASN A 77 0.44 -1.27 11.60
CA ASN A 77 -0.68 -2.03 11.06
C ASN A 77 -1.70 -2.33 12.17
N LEU A 78 -2.76 -1.52 12.25
CA LEU A 78 -3.77 -1.64 13.31
C LEU A 78 -4.65 -2.89 13.16
N VAL A 79 -4.90 -3.37 11.93
CA VAL A 79 -5.64 -4.63 11.74
C VAL A 79 -4.82 -5.79 12.31
N LYS A 80 -3.54 -5.89 11.94
CA LYS A 80 -2.63 -6.91 12.47
C LYS A 80 -2.47 -6.78 13.99
N PHE A 81 -2.52 -5.58 14.54
CA PHE A 81 -2.50 -5.36 15.98
C PHE A 81 -3.69 -6.04 16.70
N PHE A 82 -4.91 -5.87 16.19
CA PHE A 82 -6.12 -6.39 16.84
C PHE A 82 -6.37 -7.88 16.62
N GLN A 83 -6.03 -8.43 15.45
CA GLN A 83 -6.38 -9.81 15.07
C GLN A 83 -5.16 -10.65 14.63
N GLY A 84 -3.94 -10.13 14.80
CA GLY A 84 -2.67 -10.85 14.56
C GLY A 84 -2.26 -11.07 13.10
N HIS A 85 -3.12 -10.77 12.14
CA HIS A 85 -2.82 -10.91 10.71
C HIS A 85 -3.41 -9.76 9.88
N ASN A 86 -2.94 -9.61 8.64
CA ASN A 86 -3.44 -8.63 7.68
C ASN A 86 -3.97 -9.27 6.38
N LEU A 87 -4.45 -10.51 6.42
CA LEU A 87 -5.02 -11.17 5.24
C LEU A 87 -6.34 -10.51 4.80
N PHE A 88 -7.18 -10.16 5.75
CA PHE A 88 -8.43 -9.43 5.55
C PHE A 88 -8.69 -8.55 6.78
N GLY A 89 -9.61 -7.59 6.67
CA GLY A 89 -9.93 -6.69 7.77
C GLY A 89 -10.87 -5.56 7.33
N THR A 90 -11.11 -4.64 8.25
CA THR A 90 -11.93 -3.45 8.01
C THR A 90 -11.22 -2.41 7.13
N CYS A 91 -12.01 -1.59 6.44
CA CYS A 91 -11.57 -0.39 5.76
C CYS A 91 -11.81 0.91 6.56
N ASP A 92 -12.38 0.80 7.76
CA ASP A 92 -12.71 1.95 8.62
C ASP A 92 -11.48 2.45 9.39
N VAL A 93 -10.77 3.42 8.80
CA VAL A 93 -9.59 4.03 9.41
C VAL A 93 -9.90 4.79 10.70
N VAL A 94 -11.08 5.42 10.79
CA VAL A 94 -11.49 6.19 11.97
C VAL A 94 -11.77 5.23 13.12
N GLY A 95 -12.54 4.18 12.87
CA GLY A 95 -12.82 3.13 13.85
C GLY A 95 -11.56 2.43 14.35
N LEU A 96 -10.62 2.11 13.45
CA LEU A 96 -9.34 1.47 13.83
C LEU A 96 -8.50 2.35 14.74
N VAL A 97 -8.29 3.62 14.37
CA VAL A 97 -7.49 4.55 15.17
C VAL A 97 -8.15 4.83 16.51
N SER A 98 -9.48 5.05 16.53
CA SER A 98 -10.22 5.31 17.78
C SER A 98 -10.17 4.11 18.72
N SER A 99 -10.41 2.90 18.21
CA SER A 99 -10.28 1.66 18.98
C SER A 99 -8.87 1.50 19.56
N PHE A 100 -7.84 1.86 18.78
CA PHE A 100 -6.46 1.75 19.23
C PHE A 100 -6.16 2.76 20.34
N MET A 101 -6.66 4.00 20.21
CA MET A 101 -6.53 5.01 21.27
C MET A 101 -7.24 4.58 22.57
N ASP A 102 -8.43 3.98 22.46
CA ASP A 102 -9.12 3.41 23.62
C ASP A 102 -8.31 2.28 24.26
N HIS A 103 -7.73 1.39 23.46
CA HIS A 103 -6.82 0.36 23.96
C HIS A 103 -5.61 0.97 24.69
N LEU A 104 -4.96 2.00 24.12
CA LEU A 104 -3.83 2.68 24.77
C LEU A 104 -4.21 3.28 26.13
N CYS A 105 -5.44 3.77 26.28
CA CYS A 105 -5.93 4.27 27.57
C CYS A 105 -6.05 3.18 28.64
N THR A 106 -6.11 1.90 28.25
CA THR A 106 -6.13 0.78 29.20
C THR A 106 -4.74 0.42 29.73
N ILE A 107 -3.67 1.02 29.19
CA ILE A 107 -2.28 0.78 29.57
C ILE A 107 -1.83 1.88 30.55
N PRO A 108 -1.85 1.67 31.88
CA PRO A 108 -1.65 2.74 32.85
C PRO A 108 -0.26 3.36 32.77
N GLN A 109 0.74 2.59 32.32
CA GLN A 109 2.13 3.03 32.18
C GLN A 109 2.29 4.16 31.16
N LEU A 110 1.37 4.30 30.20
CA LEU A 110 1.39 5.39 29.23
C LEU A 110 0.94 6.72 29.83
N GLY A 111 0.19 6.71 30.93
CA GLY A 111 -0.27 7.94 31.60
C GLY A 111 -1.11 8.85 30.70
N LEU A 112 -1.92 8.25 29.82
CA LEU A 112 -2.86 8.99 28.95
C LEU A 112 -4.02 9.52 29.78
N CYS A 113 -4.38 10.78 29.55
CA CYS A 113 -5.47 11.46 30.23
C CYS A 113 -6.33 12.28 29.24
N PRO A 114 -6.89 11.65 28.18
CA PRO A 114 -7.69 12.37 27.20
C PRO A 114 -8.92 13.00 27.84
N THR A 115 -9.31 14.19 27.36
CA THR A 115 -10.61 14.78 27.71
C THR A 115 -11.75 14.13 26.94
N ASP A 116 -12.99 14.30 27.39
CA ASP A 116 -14.16 13.83 26.64
C ASP A 116 -14.24 14.42 25.22
N LEU A 117 -13.85 15.70 25.08
CA LEU A 117 -13.72 16.34 23.78
C LEU A 117 -12.68 15.64 22.90
N GLN A 118 -11.52 15.25 23.44
CA GLN A 118 -10.52 14.51 22.67
C GLN A 118 -11.03 13.13 22.25
N ARG A 119 -11.77 12.42 23.11
CA ARG A 119 -12.42 11.16 22.72
C ARG A 119 -13.43 11.37 21.58
N GLN A 120 -14.27 12.41 21.67
CA GLN A 120 -15.18 12.77 20.58
C GLN A 120 -14.43 13.13 19.29
N MET A 121 -13.30 13.82 19.38
CA MET A 121 -12.44 14.10 18.23
C MET A 121 -11.95 12.81 17.56
N TRP A 122 -11.59 11.78 18.33
CA TRP A 122 -11.18 10.48 17.78
C TRP A 122 -12.29 9.84 16.96
N TYR A 123 -13.47 9.68 17.57
CA TYR A 123 -14.62 9.02 16.93
C TYR A 123 -15.15 9.79 15.71
N ASN A 124 -15.00 11.11 15.71
CA ASN A 124 -15.37 11.97 14.58
C ASN A 124 -14.28 12.04 13.49
N GLY A 125 -13.11 11.46 13.70
CA GLY A 125 -12.00 11.52 12.73
C GLY A 125 -11.30 12.87 12.69
N ALA A 126 -11.38 13.66 13.76
CA ALA A 126 -10.69 14.94 13.90
C ALA A 126 -9.21 14.74 14.31
N PHE A 127 -8.47 14.04 13.45
CA PHE A 127 -7.05 13.78 13.57
C PHE A 127 -6.40 13.67 12.19
N GLU A 128 -5.09 13.86 12.11
CA GLU A 128 -4.37 13.92 10.83
C GLU A 128 -3.72 12.59 10.46
N LEU A 129 -3.78 12.26 9.17
CA LEU A 129 -3.16 11.11 8.53
C LEU A 129 -2.00 11.57 7.64
N SER A 130 -0.85 10.90 7.79
CA SER A 130 0.35 11.17 6.99
C SER A 130 0.75 9.97 6.12
N ARG A 131 0.18 8.80 6.38
CA ARG A 131 0.24 7.63 5.51
C ARG A 131 -0.96 6.73 5.76
N VAL A 132 -1.52 6.19 4.68
CA VAL A 132 -2.47 5.09 4.72
C VAL A 132 -2.15 4.11 3.61
N ASP A 133 -2.01 2.83 3.95
CA ASP A 133 -1.88 1.74 2.98
C ASP A 133 -3.22 1.02 2.87
N LEU A 134 -3.78 0.99 1.66
CA LEU A 134 -5.00 0.27 1.31
C LEU A 134 -4.64 -1.02 0.58
N THR A 135 -5.28 -2.13 0.95
CA THR A 135 -5.04 -3.41 0.25
C THR A 135 -6.33 -4.07 -0.21
N THR A 136 -6.22 -4.79 -1.33
CA THR A 136 -7.19 -5.77 -1.81
C THR A 136 -6.44 -7.00 -2.30
N MET A 137 -7.14 -8.13 -2.39
CA MET A 137 -6.56 -9.36 -2.91
C MET A 137 -7.44 -9.96 -4.00
N PHE A 138 -6.77 -10.61 -4.94
CA PHE A 138 -7.38 -11.37 -6.00
C PHE A 138 -6.89 -12.82 -5.91
N GLN A 139 -7.82 -13.75 -6.00
CA GLN A 139 -7.54 -15.17 -6.03
C GLN A 139 -7.29 -15.60 -7.46
N LEU A 140 -6.14 -16.24 -7.68
CA LEU A 140 -5.87 -17.06 -8.85
C LEU A 140 -6.06 -18.54 -8.47
N ARG A 141 -5.66 -19.49 -9.32
CA ARG A 141 -5.81 -20.92 -9.01
C ARG A 141 -4.88 -21.40 -7.91
N ASN A 142 -3.65 -20.90 -7.87
CA ASN A 142 -2.61 -21.32 -6.93
C ASN A 142 -1.43 -20.32 -6.92
N LEU A 143 -0.47 -20.52 -6.03
CA LEU A 143 0.72 -19.68 -5.92
C LEU A 143 1.54 -19.61 -7.24
N PRO A 144 1.84 -20.72 -7.95
CA PRO A 144 2.53 -20.66 -9.24
C PRO A 144 1.86 -19.72 -10.26
N ASP A 145 0.53 -19.70 -10.32
CA ASP A 145 -0.20 -18.79 -11.21
C ASP A 145 -0.05 -17.32 -10.79
N VAL A 146 -0.01 -17.02 -9.49
CA VAL A 146 0.27 -15.67 -8.98
C VAL A 146 1.67 -15.22 -9.39
N LEU A 147 2.67 -16.09 -9.28
CA LEU A 147 4.05 -15.80 -9.68
C LEU A 147 4.17 -15.60 -11.18
N ALA A 148 3.50 -16.44 -11.98
CA ALA A 148 3.43 -16.29 -13.42
C ALA A 148 2.79 -14.96 -13.80
N TRP A 149 1.71 -14.56 -13.12
CA TRP A 149 1.07 -13.26 -13.33
C TRP A 149 2.04 -12.10 -13.05
N LEU A 150 2.77 -12.14 -11.93
CA LEU A 150 3.74 -11.10 -11.56
C LEU A 150 4.90 -10.99 -12.57
N ALA A 151 5.41 -12.12 -13.05
CA ALA A 151 6.47 -12.17 -14.06
C ALA A 151 6.00 -11.59 -15.40
N THR A 152 4.78 -11.89 -15.83
CA THR A 152 4.19 -11.29 -17.03
C THR A 152 3.96 -9.79 -16.84
N ALA A 153 3.39 -9.40 -15.70
CA ALA A 153 3.09 -8.01 -15.36
C ALA A 153 4.35 -7.12 -15.32
N GLU A 154 5.51 -7.63 -14.91
CA GLU A 154 6.78 -6.89 -14.99
C GLU A 154 7.09 -6.40 -16.41
N HIS A 155 6.72 -7.20 -17.41
CA HIS A 155 7.03 -6.93 -18.81
C HIS A 155 5.95 -6.10 -19.51
N SER A 156 4.68 -6.33 -19.19
CA SER A 156 3.53 -5.72 -19.89
C SER A 156 2.85 -4.58 -19.11
N ALA A 157 2.99 -4.52 -17.79
CA ALA A 157 2.23 -3.57 -17.00
C ALA A 157 2.86 -2.17 -17.00
N THR A 158 2.06 -1.18 -17.37
CA THR A 158 2.41 0.24 -17.29
C THR A 158 1.34 1.01 -16.54
N LEU A 159 1.76 2.05 -15.83
CA LEU A 159 0.84 2.94 -15.11
C LEU A 159 0.99 4.35 -15.67
N ASN A 160 -0.14 4.97 -16.03
CA ASN A 160 -0.16 6.32 -16.60
C ASN A 160 0.69 7.29 -15.77
N HIS A 161 1.55 8.06 -16.44
CA HIS A 161 2.50 9.02 -15.84
C HIS A 161 3.54 8.43 -14.87
N ARG A 162 3.58 7.10 -14.68
CA ARG A 162 4.54 6.38 -13.82
C ARG A 162 5.44 5.43 -14.62
N GLY A 163 4.98 4.98 -15.79
CA GLY A 163 5.72 4.08 -16.66
C GLY A 163 5.64 2.62 -16.19
N ARG A 164 6.68 1.85 -16.51
CA ARG A 164 6.75 0.41 -16.24
C ARG A 164 6.88 0.10 -14.75
N GLY A 165 6.34 -1.06 -14.36
CA GLY A 165 6.55 -1.62 -13.03
C GLY A 165 8.01 -2.03 -12.80
N GLN A 166 8.43 -2.03 -11.54
CA GLN A 166 9.78 -2.45 -11.12
C GLN A 166 9.64 -3.68 -10.22
N LEU A 167 10.12 -4.84 -10.66
CA LEU A 167 10.17 -6.02 -9.81
C LEU A 167 11.31 -5.87 -8.80
N THR A 168 10.99 -6.09 -7.53
CA THR A 168 11.93 -6.04 -6.42
C THR A 168 11.92 -7.40 -5.72
N LYS A 169 13.11 -7.95 -5.44
CA LYS A 169 13.30 -9.26 -4.78
C LYS A 169 12.56 -10.41 -5.48
N GLY A 170 12.33 -10.30 -6.80
CA GLY A 170 11.75 -11.36 -7.64
C GLY A 170 10.25 -11.65 -7.43
N SER A 171 9.57 -10.99 -6.49
CA SER A 171 8.18 -11.32 -6.12
C SER A 171 7.28 -10.13 -5.78
N THR A 172 7.80 -8.90 -5.83
CA THR A 172 7.00 -7.68 -5.61
C THR A 172 7.16 -6.69 -6.74
N LEU A 173 6.09 -6.44 -7.49
CA LEU A 173 6.04 -5.49 -8.59
C LEU A 173 5.61 -4.11 -8.07
N TYR A 174 6.45 -3.09 -8.24
CA TYR A 174 6.16 -1.73 -7.77
C TYR A 174 5.89 -0.75 -8.92
N PHE A 175 4.94 0.16 -8.70
CA PHE A 175 4.78 1.38 -9.48
C PHE A 175 4.98 2.59 -8.58
N GLY A 176 5.88 3.49 -8.98
CA GLY A 176 6.21 4.68 -8.19
C GLY A 176 6.86 4.35 -6.84
N LYS A 177 7.73 3.33 -6.75
CA LYS A 177 8.39 2.86 -5.51
C LYS A 177 8.95 3.97 -4.62
N HIS A 178 9.56 4.99 -5.20
CA HIS A 178 10.19 6.13 -4.50
C HIS A 178 9.30 7.39 -4.43
N SER A 179 8.03 7.26 -4.82
CA SER A 179 7.09 8.38 -4.85
C SER A 179 6.77 8.86 -3.44
N ARG A 180 6.98 10.16 -3.21
CA ARG A 180 6.59 10.85 -1.96
C ARG A 180 5.09 11.10 -1.83
N ARG A 181 4.31 10.77 -2.88
CA ARG A 181 2.85 10.99 -2.96
C ARG A 181 2.10 9.69 -2.75
N TRP A 182 2.26 8.75 -3.68
CA TRP A 182 1.63 7.44 -3.61
C TRP A 182 2.40 6.40 -4.42
N SER A 183 2.29 5.13 -4.04
CA SER A 183 2.87 3.98 -4.74
C SER A 183 1.88 2.83 -4.77
N LEU A 184 1.92 2.03 -5.83
CA LEU A 184 1.13 0.81 -5.96
C LEU A 184 2.08 -0.38 -6.02
N LYS A 185 1.77 -1.47 -5.33
CA LYS A 185 2.55 -2.71 -5.42
C LYS A 185 1.68 -3.95 -5.52
N PHE A 186 2.17 -4.94 -6.25
CA PHE A 186 1.57 -6.26 -6.36
C PHE A 186 2.54 -7.33 -5.88
N TYR A 187 2.07 -8.31 -5.11
CA TYR A 187 2.92 -9.41 -4.64
C TYR A 187 2.12 -10.65 -4.30
N ALA A 188 2.80 -11.79 -4.25
CA ALA A 188 2.23 -13.06 -3.83
C ALA A 188 2.12 -13.12 -2.31
N LYS A 189 0.91 -13.00 -1.77
CA LYS A 189 0.71 -12.97 -0.30
C LYS A 189 1.06 -14.31 0.35
N GLY A 190 0.84 -15.43 -0.35
CA GLY A 190 1.24 -16.76 0.10
C GLY A 190 2.75 -16.92 0.33
N GLN A 191 3.59 -16.30 -0.52
CA GLN A 191 5.04 -16.24 -0.28
C GLN A 191 5.40 -15.28 0.86
N GLU A 192 4.68 -14.17 1.00
CA GLU A 192 4.98 -13.19 2.04
C GLU A 192 4.73 -13.75 3.44
N VAL A 193 3.61 -14.43 3.68
CA VAL A 193 3.28 -14.99 4.99
C VAL A 193 4.12 -16.21 5.40
N THR A 194 5.02 -16.68 4.52
CA THR A 194 5.99 -17.74 4.80
C THR A 194 7.43 -17.22 4.84
N ALA A 195 7.64 -15.94 4.51
CA ALA A 195 8.95 -15.32 4.54
C ALA A 195 9.36 -14.97 5.97
N LYS A 196 10.65 -15.17 6.30
CA LYS A 196 11.22 -14.86 7.61
C LYS A 196 10.87 -13.44 8.07
N GLY A 197 10.27 -13.32 9.26
CA GLY A 197 9.86 -12.05 9.85
C GLY A 197 8.48 -11.54 9.41
N HIS A 198 7.84 -12.23 8.46
CA HIS A 198 6.47 -11.96 8.00
C HIS A 198 5.49 -13.11 8.30
N GLU A 199 6.00 -14.16 8.95
CA GLU A 199 5.24 -15.36 9.28
C GLU A 199 4.01 -15.04 10.15
N LEU A 200 2.93 -15.78 9.90
CA LEU A 200 1.80 -15.81 10.83
C LEU A 200 2.26 -16.41 12.15
N HIS A 201 1.93 -15.73 13.25
CA HIS A 201 2.21 -16.20 14.61
C HIS A 201 1.70 -17.64 14.79
N ARG A 202 2.46 -18.46 15.52
CA ARG A 202 2.20 -19.90 15.63
C ARG A 202 0.88 -20.21 16.31
N ASP A 203 0.53 -19.39 17.30
CA ASP A 203 -0.67 -19.56 18.12
C ASP A 203 -1.91 -18.86 17.53
N LEU A 204 -1.86 -18.41 16.27
CA LEU A 204 -3.05 -17.87 15.61
C LEU A 204 -4.11 -18.97 15.40
N PRO A 205 -5.37 -18.73 15.74
CA PRO A 205 -6.47 -19.65 15.44
C PRO A 205 -6.59 -19.89 13.95
N LEU A 206 -6.97 -21.11 13.56
CA LEU A 206 -7.17 -21.51 12.16
C LEU A 206 -5.99 -21.14 11.24
N ARG A 207 -4.76 -21.13 11.77
CA ARG A 207 -3.55 -20.73 11.03
C ARG A 207 -3.40 -21.43 9.69
N ASP A 208 -3.69 -22.73 9.62
CA ASP A 208 -3.59 -23.48 8.37
C ASP A 208 -4.63 -23.02 7.33
N GLN A 209 -5.84 -22.62 7.77
CA GLN A 209 -6.85 -22.03 6.88
C GLN A 209 -6.43 -20.64 6.40
N LEU A 210 -5.80 -19.83 7.27
CA LEU A 210 -5.23 -18.53 6.90
C LEU A 210 -4.10 -18.68 5.87
N LEU A 211 -3.22 -19.66 6.06
CA LEU A 211 -2.15 -19.98 5.09
C LEU A 211 -2.74 -20.45 3.76
N ALA A 212 -3.69 -21.37 3.79
CA ALA A 212 -4.37 -21.86 2.59
C ALA A 212 -5.08 -20.73 1.83
N TYR A 213 -5.75 -19.83 2.55
CA TYR A 213 -6.38 -18.63 1.99
C TYR A 213 -5.35 -17.69 1.32
N ALA A 214 -4.15 -17.56 1.89
CA ALA A 214 -3.10 -16.69 1.34
C ALA A 214 -2.39 -17.28 0.11
N GLN A 215 -2.32 -18.61 -0.04
CA GLN A 215 -1.56 -19.28 -1.11
C GLN A 215 -1.90 -18.77 -2.53
N PRO A 216 -3.17 -18.74 -2.96
CA PRO A 216 -3.54 -18.27 -4.30
C PRO A 216 -3.68 -16.75 -4.42
N ALA A 217 -3.33 -15.98 -3.38
CA ALA A 217 -3.67 -14.57 -3.30
C ALA A 217 -2.59 -13.67 -3.93
N LEU A 218 -2.97 -12.98 -5.00
CA LEU A 218 -2.30 -11.79 -5.51
C LEU A 218 -2.79 -10.57 -4.72
N ARG A 219 -1.92 -9.97 -3.91
CA ARG A 219 -2.25 -8.75 -3.18
C ARG A 219 -1.87 -7.52 -3.99
N SER A 220 -2.80 -6.57 -4.07
CA SER A 220 -2.56 -5.21 -4.53
C SER A 220 -2.59 -4.26 -3.35
N GLU A 221 -1.60 -3.38 -3.23
CA GLU A 221 -1.46 -2.43 -2.13
C GLU A 221 -1.15 -1.04 -2.66
N LEU A 222 -2.02 -0.09 -2.30
CA LEU A 222 -1.89 1.33 -2.58
C LEU A 222 -1.45 2.06 -1.31
N THR A 223 -0.25 2.60 -1.31
CA THR A 223 0.23 3.51 -0.25
C THR A 223 -0.04 4.94 -0.64
N LEU A 224 -0.83 5.66 0.15
CA LEU A 224 -0.98 7.12 0.09
C LEU A 224 -0.12 7.77 1.17
N ARG A 225 0.64 8.81 0.83
CA ARG A 225 1.56 9.53 1.72
C ARG A 225 1.14 11.00 1.86
N ALA A 226 1.70 11.68 2.85
CA ALA A 226 1.32 13.02 3.27
C ALA A 226 1.10 14.04 2.15
N MET A 227 1.95 14.07 1.11
CA MET A 227 1.75 15.01 -0.01
C MET A 227 0.46 14.73 -0.79
N GLN A 228 0.14 13.45 -1.03
CA GLN A 228 -1.09 13.07 -1.72
C GLN A 228 -2.31 13.29 -0.84
N LEU A 229 -2.21 12.95 0.45
CA LEU A 229 -3.30 13.12 1.41
C LEU A 229 -3.67 14.60 1.57
N LYS A 230 -2.69 15.50 1.57
CA LYS A 230 -2.91 16.96 1.58
C LYS A 230 -3.64 17.44 0.33
N GLU A 231 -3.15 17.05 -0.85
CA GLU A 231 -3.73 17.47 -2.13
C GLU A 231 -5.17 16.98 -2.34
N THR A 232 -5.49 15.82 -1.78
CA THR A 232 -6.83 15.21 -1.89
C THR A 232 -7.71 15.48 -0.68
N GLU A 233 -7.27 16.34 0.25
CA GLU A 233 -7.95 16.66 1.52
C GLU A 233 -8.21 15.46 2.44
N LEU A 234 -7.64 14.29 2.11
CA LEU A 234 -7.66 13.06 2.91
C LEU A 234 -6.61 13.08 4.03
N GLN A 235 -5.95 14.20 4.29
CA GLN A 235 -5.13 14.34 5.50
C GLN A 235 -6.02 14.30 6.75
N LEU A 236 -7.23 14.85 6.71
CA LEU A 236 -8.16 14.79 7.84
C LEU A 236 -8.94 13.47 7.79
N ALA A 237 -8.90 12.68 8.86
CA ALA A 237 -9.52 11.35 8.86
C ALA A 237 -11.05 11.39 8.70
N SER A 238 -11.72 12.46 9.11
CA SER A 238 -13.16 12.66 8.89
C SER A 238 -13.56 12.71 7.42
N ASN A 239 -12.63 13.05 6.52
CA ASN A 239 -12.88 13.13 5.08
C ASN A 239 -12.78 11.75 4.39
N TRP A 240 -12.37 10.71 5.11
CA TRP A 240 -12.28 9.37 4.55
C TRP A 240 -13.65 8.69 4.46
N PRO A 241 -13.93 7.97 3.36
CA PRO A 241 -15.08 7.09 3.32
C PRO A 241 -15.00 6.04 4.43
N ARG A 242 -16.11 5.81 5.12
CA ARG A 242 -16.21 4.83 6.22
C ARG A 242 -16.79 3.49 5.78
N ASP A 243 -17.13 3.35 4.50
CA ASP A 243 -17.68 2.12 3.91
C ASP A 243 -16.78 1.55 2.81
N GLY A 244 -17.04 0.29 2.46
CA GLY A 244 -16.28 -0.42 1.44
C GLY A 244 -16.49 0.15 0.02
N VAL A 245 -17.61 0.83 -0.25
CA VAL A 245 -17.93 1.34 -1.59
C VAL A 245 -17.07 2.55 -1.90
N GLY A 246 -17.06 3.56 -1.01
CA GLY A 246 -16.26 4.76 -1.17
C GLY A 246 -14.75 4.47 -1.14
N ILE A 247 -14.30 3.56 -0.28
CA ILE A 247 -12.89 3.13 -0.28
C ILE A 247 -12.53 2.41 -1.58
N SER A 248 -13.42 1.57 -2.12
CA SER A 248 -13.19 0.91 -3.41
C SER A 248 -13.15 1.92 -4.56
N GLN A 249 -14.00 2.94 -4.55
CA GLN A 249 -13.97 4.01 -5.55
C GLN A 249 -12.65 4.80 -5.50
N LEU A 250 -12.19 5.16 -4.29
CA LEU A 250 -10.90 5.81 -4.07
C LEU A 250 -9.77 4.96 -4.65
N PHE A 251 -9.70 3.68 -4.27
CA PHE A 251 -8.67 2.75 -4.74
C PHE A 251 -8.71 2.58 -6.27
N ASN A 252 -9.90 2.37 -6.83
CA ASN A 252 -10.10 2.20 -8.26
C ASN A 252 -9.68 3.45 -9.05
N GLY A 253 -9.82 4.65 -8.46
CA GLY A 253 -9.31 5.89 -9.05
C GLY A 253 -7.81 5.84 -9.38
N TYR A 254 -7.00 5.23 -8.51
CA TYR A 254 -5.55 5.04 -8.74
C TYR A 254 -5.25 3.86 -9.66
N MET A 255 -6.10 2.82 -9.64
CA MET A 255 -5.95 1.65 -10.50
C MET A 255 -6.33 1.91 -11.96
N LYS A 256 -7.22 2.88 -12.25
CA LYS A 256 -7.71 3.19 -13.61
C LYS A 256 -6.59 3.47 -14.63
N GLY A 257 -5.43 3.94 -14.18
CA GLY A 257 -4.29 4.19 -15.07
C GLY A 257 -3.41 2.97 -15.35
N LEU A 258 -3.70 1.81 -14.72
CA LEU A 258 -2.92 0.59 -14.88
C LEU A 258 -3.34 -0.10 -16.16
N ASN A 259 -2.46 -0.04 -17.16
CA ASN A 259 -2.63 -0.76 -18.42
C ASN A 259 -1.80 -2.03 -18.35
N MET A 260 -2.49 -3.16 -18.40
CA MET A 260 -1.90 -4.47 -18.63
C MET A 260 -2.04 -4.71 -20.13
N SER A 261 -1.03 -4.37 -20.93
CA SER A 261 -1.08 -4.65 -22.36
C SER A 261 -0.88 -6.15 -22.59
N ASP A 262 -1.96 -6.93 -22.51
CA ASP A 262 -2.01 -8.28 -23.12
C ASP A 262 -2.09 -8.17 -24.66
N VAL A 263 -2.46 -7.00 -25.14
CA VAL A 263 -2.58 -6.68 -26.56
C VAL A 263 -1.20 -6.29 -27.08
N ARG A 264 -0.31 -7.29 -27.21
CA ARG A 264 0.88 -7.15 -28.08
C ARG A 264 0.47 -6.88 -29.53
N ARG A 265 -0.82 -7.02 -29.89
CA ARG A 265 -1.37 -6.76 -31.23
C ARG A 265 -2.74 -6.13 -31.15
N LEU A 266 -2.85 -4.84 -31.50
CA LEU A 266 -4.14 -4.17 -31.69
C LEU A 266 -5.04 -5.03 -32.60
N PRO A 267 -6.35 -5.20 -32.27
CA PRO A 267 -7.32 -5.83 -33.16
C PRO A 267 -7.29 -5.21 -34.55
N ALA A 268 -7.57 -6.01 -35.59
CA ALA A 268 -7.56 -5.55 -36.98
C ALA A 268 -8.45 -4.32 -37.20
N GLU A 269 -9.62 -4.30 -36.57
CA GLU A 269 -10.58 -3.18 -36.59
C GLU A 269 -9.96 -1.87 -36.09
N ILE A 270 -9.19 -1.92 -34.99
CA ILE A 270 -8.52 -0.72 -34.45
C ILE A 270 -7.35 -0.30 -35.35
N LEU A 271 -6.65 -1.26 -35.95
CA LEU A 271 -5.58 -0.96 -36.89
C LEU A 271 -6.12 -0.25 -38.13
N ASP A 272 -7.30 -0.64 -38.61
CA ASP A 272 -7.95 -0.08 -39.79
C ASP A 272 -8.34 1.39 -39.58
N ASP A 273 -8.72 1.77 -38.36
CA ASP A 273 -9.04 3.15 -37.98
C ASP A 273 -7.79 4.05 -37.80
N LEU A 274 -6.60 3.46 -37.62
CA LEU A 274 -5.37 4.23 -37.45
C LEU A 274 -4.87 4.80 -38.80
N PRO A 275 -4.33 6.04 -38.82
CA PRO A 275 -3.66 6.58 -39.99
C PRO A 275 -2.54 5.63 -40.47
N SER A 276 -2.38 5.48 -41.79
CA SER A 276 -1.42 4.54 -42.39
C SER A 276 0.01 4.66 -41.84
N GLY A 277 0.50 5.89 -41.65
CA GLY A 277 1.82 6.13 -41.05
C GLY A 277 1.92 5.72 -39.57
N CYS A 278 0.82 5.83 -38.82
CA CYS A 278 0.75 5.37 -37.42
C CYS A 278 0.71 3.83 -37.36
N ARG A 279 -0.04 3.19 -38.27
CA ARG A 279 -0.08 1.73 -38.42
C ARG A 279 1.28 1.14 -38.76
N LEU A 280 2.02 1.78 -39.67
CA LEU A 280 3.38 1.37 -40.04
C LEU A 280 4.36 1.54 -38.87
N ALA A 281 4.30 2.68 -38.18
CA ALA A 281 5.11 2.91 -36.99
C ALA A 281 4.82 1.86 -35.92
N TYR A 282 3.55 1.52 -35.71
CA TYR A 282 3.13 0.46 -34.81
C TYR A 282 3.71 -0.92 -35.21
N GLN A 283 3.68 -1.30 -36.49
CA GLN A 283 4.32 -2.53 -36.97
C GLN A 283 5.83 -2.54 -36.72
N SER A 284 6.54 -1.46 -37.03
CA SER A 284 7.98 -1.34 -36.75
C SER A 284 8.28 -1.45 -35.26
N TRP A 285 7.42 -0.89 -34.40
CA TRP A 285 7.53 -1.07 -32.95
C TRP A 285 7.26 -2.52 -32.52
N LEU A 286 6.31 -3.22 -33.13
CA LEU A 286 6.09 -4.66 -32.90
C LEU A 286 7.31 -5.52 -33.25
N GLU A 287 8.02 -5.13 -34.30
CA GLU A 287 9.29 -5.72 -34.71
C GLU A 287 10.48 -5.25 -33.86
N GLY A 288 10.22 -4.50 -32.79
CA GLY A 288 11.22 -4.09 -31.79
C GLY A 288 12.18 -2.99 -32.22
N HIS A 289 11.79 -2.18 -33.22
CA HIS A 289 12.57 -1.02 -33.62
C HIS A 289 12.39 0.17 -32.66
N ASP A 290 13.48 0.91 -32.41
CA ASP A 290 13.43 2.16 -31.64
C ASP A 290 12.86 3.31 -32.48
N LEU A 291 11.57 3.57 -32.31
CA LEU A 291 10.88 4.65 -33.02
C LEU A 291 11.36 6.04 -32.63
N ARG A 292 11.99 6.22 -31.45
CA ARG A 292 12.47 7.54 -31.02
C ARG A 292 13.69 7.97 -31.82
N GLY A 293 14.50 7.01 -32.29
CA GLY A 293 15.60 7.24 -33.22
C GLY A 293 15.17 7.31 -34.69
N MET A 294 14.06 6.66 -35.07
CA MET A 294 13.61 6.59 -36.47
C MET A 294 12.67 7.73 -36.89
N LEU A 295 11.87 8.27 -35.98
CA LEU A 295 10.86 9.26 -36.29
C LEU A 295 11.31 10.66 -35.87
N ALA A 296 10.93 11.68 -36.65
CA ALA A 296 11.04 13.06 -36.22
C ALA A 296 10.24 13.27 -34.91
N LYS A 297 10.81 14.07 -33.99
CA LYS A 297 10.23 14.31 -32.65
C LYS A 297 8.72 14.65 -32.67
N PRO A 298 8.20 15.54 -33.54
CA PRO A 298 6.77 15.84 -33.59
C PRO A 298 5.91 14.63 -33.99
N THR A 299 6.39 13.85 -34.96
CA THR A 299 5.73 12.64 -35.46
C THR A 299 5.68 11.55 -34.39
N PHE A 300 6.77 11.35 -33.67
CA PHE A 300 6.84 10.39 -32.56
C PHE A 300 5.78 10.68 -31.49
N TYR A 301 5.70 11.93 -31.00
CA TYR A 301 4.72 12.28 -29.97
C TYR A 301 3.27 12.21 -30.49
N ARG A 302 3.02 12.57 -31.76
CA ARG A 302 1.70 12.42 -32.37
C ARG A 302 1.24 10.95 -32.41
N TYR A 303 2.08 10.04 -32.90
CA TYR A 303 1.73 8.62 -32.97
C TYR A 303 1.63 7.98 -31.59
N ARG A 304 2.51 8.38 -30.65
CA ARG A 304 2.41 7.94 -29.26
C ARG A 304 1.07 8.31 -28.66
N SER A 305 0.59 9.54 -28.84
CA SER A 305 -0.72 9.95 -28.33
C SER A 305 -1.88 9.15 -28.95
N GLN A 306 -1.81 8.85 -30.25
CA GLN A 306 -2.82 8.02 -30.93
C GLN A 306 -2.85 6.58 -30.39
N LEU A 307 -1.68 5.96 -30.25
CA LEU A 307 -1.55 4.57 -29.79
C LEU A 307 -1.81 4.41 -28.29
N LEU A 308 -1.53 5.45 -27.48
CA LEU A 308 -1.85 5.47 -26.06
C LEU A 308 -3.36 5.41 -25.80
N ASN A 309 -4.20 5.95 -26.69
CA ASN A 309 -5.66 5.81 -26.61
C ASN A 309 -6.11 4.34 -26.68
N HIS A 310 -5.26 3.46 -27.23
CA HIS A 310 -5.50 2.03 -27.35
C HIS A 310 -4.59 1.20 -26.43
N GLY A 311 -3.95 1.82 -25.43
CA GLY A 311 -3.14 1.13 -24.42
C GLY A 311 -1.71 0.77 -24.88
N VAL A 312 -1.24 1.30 -26.01
CA VAL A 312 0.10 1.02 -26.55
C VAL A 312 1.02 2.23 -26.33
N ASP A 313 2.08 2.07 -25.52
CA ASP A 313 3.12 3.09 -25.34
C ASP A 313 4.40 2.74 -26.14
N ILE A 314 4.50 3.30 -27.35
CA ILE A 314 5.64 3.14 -28.24
C ILE A 314 6.96 3.78 -27.75
N SER A 315 6.95 4.48 -26.61
CA SER A 315 8.18 4.97 -25.98
C SER A 315 8.95 3.90 -25.21
N THR A 316 8.33 2.74 -25.00
CA THR A 316 8.97 1.57 -24.42
C THR A 316 9.54 0.69 -25.53
N VAL A 317 10.77 0.18 -25.35
CA VAL A 317 11.35 -0.76 -26.33
C VAL A 317 10.61 -2.08 -26.23
N ASN A 318 10.08 -2.56 -27.36
CA ASN A 318 9.50 -3.88 -27.46
C ASN A 318 10.62 -4.88 -27.84
N PRO A 319 11.00 -5.83 -26.97
CA PRO A 319 12.03 -6.80 -27.31
C PRO A 319 11.54 -7.70 -28.47
N ARG A 320 12.39 -7.85 -29.50
CA ARG A 320 12.13 -8.80 -30.61
C ARG A 320 12.00 -10.21 -30.06
N GLU A 321 10.82 -10.80 -30.10
CA GLU A 321 10.66 -12.26 -30.00
C GLU A 321 10.85 -12.87 -31.40
N VAL A 322 12.08 -13.28 -31.69
CA VAL A 322 12.41 -14.07 -32.89
C VAL A 322 12.03 -15.52 -32.61
N SER A 323 10.74 -15.85 -32.65
CA SER A 323 10.33 -17.24 -32.52
C SER A 323 9.12 -17.53 -33.40
N ASN A 324 9.27 -18.50 -34.30
CA ASN A 324 8.18 -19.06 -35.12
C ASN A 324 7.23 -19.95 -34.31
N VAL A 325 7.36 -19.97 -32.98
CA VAL A 325 6.50 -20.72 -32.06
C VAL A 325 5.31 -19.84 -31.69
N VAL A 326 4.10 -20.28 -32.01
CA VAL A 326 2.87 -19.68 -31.47
C VAL A 326 2.90 -19.89 -29.95
N PRO A 327 2.99 -18.82 -29.13
CA PRO A 327 2.99 -18.99 -27.69
C PRO A 327 1.65 -19.58 -27.26
N LEU A 328 1.69 -20.69 -26.52
CA LEU A 328 0.51 -21.21 -25.84
C LEU A 328 0.15 -20.24 -24.72
N VAL A 329 -0.82 -19.36 -25.00
CA VAL A 329 -1.32 -18.38 -24.02
C VAL A 329 -2.39 -19.04 -23.17
N ARG A 330 -2.21 -18.96 -21.84
CA ARG A 330 -3.21 -19.39 -20.86
C ARG A 330 -3.72 -18.17 -20.10
N VAL A 331 -5.00 -17.87 -20.24
CA VAL A 331 -5.64 -16.78 -19.51
C VAL A 331 -5.68 -17.11 -18.02
N LEU A 332 -5.22 -16.17 -17.19
CA LEU A 332 -5.30 -16.26 -15.74
C LEU A 332 -6.46 -15.39 -15.27
N GLU A 333 -7.50 -16.03 -14.74
CA GLU A 333 -8.63 -15.32 -14.14
C GLU A 333 -8.29 -14.94 -12.68
N ALA A 334 -8.50 -13.67 -12.35
CA ALA A 334 -8.24 -13.13 -11.02
C ALA A 334 -9.56 -12.66 -10.40
N MET A 335 -10.04 -13.38 -9.39
CA MET A 335 -11.33 -13.10 -8.74
C MET A 335 -11.13 -12.29 -7.45
N PRO A 336 -11.88 -11.21 -7.19
CA PRO A 336 -11.78 -10.47 -5.93
C PRO A 336 -12.06 -11.37 -4.72
N MET A 337 -11.12 -11.41 -3.78
CA MET A 337 -11.29 -12.19 -2.55
C MET A 337 -12.25 -11.51 -1.57
N GLN A 338 -12.98 -12.33 -0.83
CA GLN A 338 -13.94 -11.93 0.21
C GLN A 338 -13.47 -12.42 1.58
N ILE A 339 -14.04 -11.85 2.66
CA ILE A 339 -13.85 -12.40 4.00
C ILE A 339 -14.45 -13.81 4.03
N PRO A 340 -13.66 -14.84 4.39
CA PRO A 340 -14.18 -16.18 4.55
C PRO A 340 -15.24 -16.25 5.66
N ASP A 341 -16.29 -17.05 5.47
CA ASP A 341 -17.37 -17.16 6.45
C ASP A 341 -16.88 -17.72 7.80
N TRP A 342 -15.89 -18.62 7.79
CA TRP A 342 -15.28 -19.16 8.99
C TRP A 342 -14.54 -18.12 9.85
N ALA A 343 -14.19 -16.96 9.29
CA ALA A 343 -13.54 -15.89 10.05
C ALA A 343 -14.56 -14.94 10.70
N LYS A 344 -15.78 -14.84 10.15
CA LYS A 344 -16.79 -13.89 10.62
C LYS A 344 -17.29 -14.31 12.01
N GLY A 345 -17.39 -13.35 12.93
CA GLY A 345 -17.81 -13.60 14.31
C GLY A 345 -16.75 -14.27 15.18
N THR A 346 -15.50 -14.37 14.70
CA THR A 346 -14.36 -14.89 15.46
C THR A 346 -13.35 -13.76 15.72
N GLU A 347 -12.34 -14.02 16.56
CA GLU A 347 -11.23 -13.08 16.80
C GLU A 347 -10.34 -12.83 15.56
N LEU A 348 -10.49 -13.64 14.50
CA LEU A 348 -9.77 -13.47 13.23
C LEU A 348 -10.29 -12.30 12.41
N LEU A 349 -11.39 -11.67 12.78
CA LEU A 349 -11.91 -10.48 12.13
C LEU A 349 -12.28 -9.41 13.16
N TYR A 350 -11.42 -8.40 13.28
CA TYR A 350 -11.72 -7.23 14.10
C TYR A 350 -12.54 -6.21 13.31
N ILE A 351 -13.73 -5.89 13.80
CA ILE A 351 -14.57 -4.81 13.30
C ILE A 351 -14.71 -3.77 14.42
N PRO A 352 -14.24 -2.53 14.22
CA PRO A 352 -14.46 -1.45 15.17
C PRO A 352 -15.96 -1.27 15.44
N ALA A 353 -16.31 -1.01 16.71
CA ALA A 353 -17.64 -0.52 17.02
C ALA A 353 -17.86 0.81 16.29
N ARG A 354 -18.99 0.94 15.58
CA ARG A 354 -19.38 2.24 15.02
C ARG A 354 -19.77 3.14 16.18
N ALA A 355 -18.99 4.20 16.38
CA ALA A 355 -19.29 5.27 17.32
C ALA A 355 -20.51 6.08 16.89
#